data_AF-A0A083ZZK3-F1
#
_entry.id   AF-A0A083ZZK3-F1
#
_cell.length_a   1.000
_cell.length_b   1.000
_cell.length_c   1.000
_cell.angle_alpha   90.00
_cell.angle_beta   90.00
_cell.angle_gamma   90.00
#
_symmetry.space_group_name_H-M   'P 1'
#
loop_
_entity.id
_entity.type
_entity.pdbx_description
1 polymer ?
#
loop_
_entity_poly.entity_id
_entity_poly.type
_entity_poly.pdbx_seq_one_letter_code
_entity_poly.pdbx_strand_id
1 'polypeptide(L)' 'MKKVFMMLLVGLSMFMSISTQVFAHSGGTNSDGCHENRKTGDYHCHNNK' A
#
# COMPACT_ATOMS: atom_id res chain seq x y z
N MET A 1 -4.17 6.46 38.98
CA MET A 1 -3.02 6.54 38.06
C MET A 1 -2.70 5.20 37.41
N LYS A 2 -2.29 4.15 38.15
CA LYS A 2 -1.84 2.86 37.57
C LYS A 2 -2.89 2.14 36.69
N LYS A 3 -4.18 2.17 37.07
CA LYS A 3 -5.27 1.54 36.29
C LYS A 3 -5.57 2.29 34.98
N VAL A 4 -5.56 3.61 35.03
CA VAL A 4 -5.71 4.47 33.83
C VAL A 4 -4.54 4.25 32.88
N PHE A 5 -3.33 4.17 33.43
CA PHE A 5 -2.13 3.86 32.64
C PHE A 5 -2.21 2.48 31.98
N MET A 6 -2.68 1.44 32.69
CA MET A 6 -2.91 0.12 32.10
C MET A 6 -3.97 0.15 30.98
N MET A 7 -5.08 0.87 31.19
CA MET A 7 -6.12 1.00 30.16
C MET A 7 -5.60 1.71 28.90
N LEU A 8 -4.76 2.73 29.04
CA LEU A 8 -4.12 3.41 27.92
C LEU A 8 -3.17 2.49 27.15
N LEU A 9 -2.38 1.67 27.84
CA LEU A 9 -1.48 0.71 27.20
C LEU A 9 -2.25 -0.36 26.40
N VAL A 10 -3.31 -0.92 26.98
CA VAL A 10 -4.16 -1.90 26.31
C VAL A 10 -4.88 -1.27 25.12
N GLY A 11 -5.46 -0.08 25.29
CA GLY A 11 -6.13 0.65 24.21
C GLY A 11 -5.20 0.97 23.04
N LEU A 12 -3.97 1.42 23.32
CA LEU A 12 -2.97 1.71 22.30
C LEU A 12 -2.54 0.44 21.54
N SER A 13 -2.30 -0.67 22.24
CA SER A 13 -1.96 -1.96 21.60
C SER A 13 -3.06 -2.48 20.68
N MET A 14 -4.32 -2.28 21.06
CA MET A 14 -5.48 -2.73 20.32
C MET A 14 -5.70 -1.88 19.06
N PHE A 15 -5.43 -0.57 19.13
CA PHE A 15 -5.50 0.34 17.98
C PHE A 15 -4.42 0.02 16.93
N MET A 16 -3.19 -0.28 17.35
CA MET A 16 -2.10 -0.64 16.43
C MET A 16 -2.31 -1.97 15.69
N SER A 17 -3.24 -2.81 16.17
CA SER A 17 -3.53 -4.11 15.55
C SER A 17 -4.47 -4.02 14.35
N ILE A 18 -4.98 -2.83 14.02
CA ILE A 18 -5.89 -2.63 12.88
C ILE A 18 -5.06 -2.47 11.60
N SER A 19 -4.86 -3.57 10.88
CA SER A 19 -4.31 -3.55 9.51
C SER A 19 -5.44 -3.59 8.48
N THR A 20 -5.43 -2.66 7.52
CA THR A 20 -6.34 -2.72 6.36
C THR A 20 -5.67 -3.47 5.21
N GLN A 21 -6.45 -4.28 4.50
CA GLN A 21 -5.99 -4.90 3.26
C GLN A 21 -6.05 -3.85 2.14
N VAL A 22 -4.90 -3.54 1.54
CA VAL A 22 -4.81 -2.71 0.34
C VAL A 22 -4.53 -3.63 -0.85
N PHE A 23 -5.38 -3.55 -1.87
CA PHE A 23 -5.17 -4.27 -3.11
C PHE A 23 -4.14 -3.53 -3.97
N ALA A 24 -3.16 -4.26 -4.50
CA ALA A 24 -2.26 -3.71 -5.50
C ALA A 24 -3.07 -3.30 -6.73
N HIS A 25 -2.97 -2.03 -7.10
CA HIS A 25 -3.55 -1.49 -8.34
C HIS A 25 -2.45 -1.40 -9.39
N SER A 26 -2.82 -1.54 -10.67
CA SER A 26 -1.87 -1.35 -11.76
C SER A 26 -1.33 0.08 -11.74
N GLY A 27 -0.03 0.23 -12.01
CA GLY A 27 0.53 1.53 -12.37
C GLY A 27 -0.12 2.00 -13.67
N GLY A 28 -0.38 3.30 -13.79
CA GLY A 28 -1.03 3.86 -14.98
C GLY A 28 -0.25 3.47 -16.25
N THR A 29 -0.95 2.88 -17.21
CA THR A 29 -0.44 2.63 -18.55
C THR A 29 -0.98 3.70 -19.51
N ASN A 30 -0.30 3.89 -20.64
CA ASN A 30 -0.81 4.74 -21.72
C ASN A 30 -2.06 4.10 -22.37
N SER A 31 -2.64 4.76 -23.37
CA SER A 31 -3.80 4.25 -24.12
C SER A 31 -3.56 2.88 -24.77
N ASP A 32 -2.31 2.49 -24.97
CA ASP A 32 -1.91 1.21 -25.57
C ASP A 32 -1.69 0.09 -24.54
N GLY A 33 -1.83 0.39 -23.25
CA GLY A 33 -1.58 -0.57 -22.17
C GLY A 33 -0.09 -0.76 -21.83
N CYS A 34 0.76 0.22 -22.15
CA CYS A 34 2.20 0.18 -21.89
C CYS A 34 2.67 1.33 -20.98
N HIS A 35 3.86 1.21 -20.41
CA HIS A 35 4.47 2.18 -19.50
C HIS A 35 5.98 2.28 -19.72
N GLU A 36 6.50 3.51 -19.70
CA GLU A 36 7.92 3.82 -19.76
C GLU A 36 8.50 4.01 -18.36
N ASN A 37 9.46 3.18 -17.97
CA ASN A 37 10.18 3.33 -16.73
C ASN A 37 11.23 4.44 -16.85
N ARG A 38 10.92 5.66 -16.39
CA ARG A 38 11.85 6.80 -16.41
C ARG A 38 13.20 6.57 -15.72
N LYS A 39 13.30 5.58 -14.83
CA LYS A 39 14.54 5.27 -14.11
C LYS A 39 15.51 4.47 -14.97
N THR A 40 14.99 3.56 -15.80
CA THR A 40 15.81 2.62 -16.61
C THR A 40 15.74 2.91 -18.10
N GLY A 41 14.72 3.63 -18.56
CA GLY A 41 14.40 3.82 -19.98
C GLY A 41 13.60 2.66 -20.59
N ASP A 42 13.22 1.65 -19.82
CA ASP A 42 12.54 0.47 -20.35
C ASP A 42 11.07 0.76 -20.69
N TYR A 43 10.60 0.21 -21.80
CA TYR A 43 9.21 0.31 -22.23
C TYR A 43 8.52 -1.04 -22.09
N HIS A 44 7.59 -1.16 -21.15
CA HIS A 44 6.91 -2.41 -20.79
C HIS A 44 5.41 -2.33 -21.12
N CYS A 45 4.89 -3.32 -21.82
CA CYS A 45 3.46 -3.47 -22.09
C CYS A 45 2.82 -4.49 -21.15
N HIS A 46 1.68 -4.15 -20.57
CA HIS A 46 0.95 -5.00 -19.63
C HIS A 46 -0.15 -5.84 -20.30
N ASN A 47 -0.59 -5.43 -21.49
CA ASN A 47 -1.40 -6.28 -22.36
C ASN A 47 -0.45 -7.08 -23.26
N ASN A 48 -0.61 -8.41 -23.28
CA ASN A 48 0.07 -9.25 -24.26
C ASN A 48 -0.34 -8.77 -25.66
N LYS A 49 0.64 -8.42 -26.49
CA LYS A 49 0.52 -8.59 -27.93
C LYS A 49 1.12 -9.93 -28.28
#